data_AF-A0A6C8YX45-F1
#
_entry.id   AF-A0A6C8YX45-F1
#
_cell.length_a   1.000
_cell.length_b   1.000
_cell.length_c   1.000
_cell.angle_alpha   90.00
_cell.angle_beta   90.00
_cell.angle_gamma   90.00
#
_symmetry.space_group_name_H-M   'P 1'
#
loop_
_entity.id
_entity.type
_entity.pdbx_description
1 polymer ?
#
loop_
_entity_poly.entity_id
_entity_poly.type
_entity_poly.pdbx_seq_one_letter_code
_entity_poly.pdbx_strand_id
1 'polypeptide(L)' 'MTQLHSQLNTRAKVVATLERIQQGESLASLLDPLLNQVSEKDKGFAHELLLGTLRQWWALARIGESLLEHEVTDKGV' A
#
# COMPACT_ATOMS: atom_id res chain seq x y z
N MET A 1 -17.36 7.66 -6.02
CA MET A 1 -15.92 7.96 -5.82
C MET A 1 -15.05 6.91 -6.50
N THR A 2 -15.09 6.78 -7.83
CA THR A 2 -14.36 5.70 -8.55
C THR A 2 -13.35 6.22 -9.58
N GLN A 3 -13.28 7.55 -9.77
CA GLN A 3 -12.55 8.15 -10.88
C GLN A 3 -11.09 8.52 -10.56
N LEU A 4 -10.67 8.53 -9.29
CA LEU A 4 -9.30 8.91 -8.91
C LEU A 4 -8.27 7.79 -9.16
N HIS A 5 -8.67 6.51 -9.05
CA HIS A 5 -7.73 5.39 -9.11
C HIS A 5 -7.08 5.19 -10.49
N SER A 6 -7.71 5.62 -11.58
CA SER A 6 -7.15 5.50 -12.93
C SER A 6 -5.97 6.43 -13.18
N GLN A 7 -5.81 7.52 -12.40
CA GLN A 7 -4.71 8.48 -12.54
C GLN A 7 -3.55 8.27 -11.55
N LEU A 8 -3.66 7.32 -10.61
CA LEU A 8 -2.61 7.08 -9.63
C LEU A 8 -1.39 6.39 -10.25
N ASN A 9 -0.20 6.81 -9.83
CA ASN A 9 1.04 6.11 -10.15
C ASN A 9 1.09 4.73 -9.45
N THR A 10 1.97 3.84 -9.91
CA THR A 10 2.09 2.47 -9.39
C THR A 10 2.28 2.40 -7.88
N ARG A 11 3.11 3.28 -7.29
CA ARG A 11 3.36 3.31 -5.84
C ARG A 11 2.09 3.68 -5.08
N ALA A 12 1.36 4.69 -5.56
CA ALA A 12 0.10 5.11 -4.95
C ALA A 12 -0.97 4.01 -5.03
N LYS A 13 -1.04 3.25 -6.14
CA LYS A 13 -1.92 2.08 -6.25
C LYS A 13 -1.56 0.98 -5.24
N VAL A 14 -0.27 0.75 -5.01
CA VAL A 14 0.19 -0.19 -3.96
C VAL A 14 -0.21 0.30 -2.57
N VAL A 15 -0.02 1.58 -2.25
CA VAL A 15 -0.43 2.17 -0.95
C VAL A 15 -1.94 2.04 -0.73
N ALA A 16 -2.76 2.38 -1.72
CA ALA A 16 -4.21 2.20 -1.63
C ALA A 16 -4.62 0.73 -1.43
N THR A 17 -3.86 -0.21 -2.00
CA THR A 17 -4.09 -1.64 -1.78
C THR A 17 -3.68 -2.08 -0.37
N LEU A 18 -2.56 -1.58 0.16
CA LEU A 18 -2.13 -1.83 1.53
C LEU A 18 -3.15 -1.31 2.56
N GLU A 19 -3.75 -0.15 2.32
CA GLU A 19 -4.80 0.41 3.18
C GLU A 19 -6.02 -0.52 3.26
N ARG A 20 -6.47 -1.06 2.12
CA ARG A 20 -7.58 -2.03 2.08
C ARG A 20 -7.24 -3.33 2.81
N ILE A 21 -6.00 -3.80 2.70
CA ILE A 21 -5.53 -4.96 3.47
C ILE A 21 -5.53 -4.66 4.98
N GLN A 22 -5.09 -3.46 5.38
CA GLN A 22 -5.13 -3.02 6.78
C GLN A 22 -6.58 -2.95 7.31
N GLN A 23 -7.56 -2.68 6.46
CA GLN A 23 -8.99 -2.73 6.77
C GLN A 23 -9.58 -4.16 6.82
N GLY A 24 -8.76 -5.19 6.58
CA GLY A 24 -9.14 -6.60 6.74
C GLY A 24 -9.46 -7.34 5.43
N GLU A 25 -9.33 -6.68 4.27
CA GLU A 25 -9.47 -7.37 2.99
C GLU A 25 -8.28 -8.31 2.71
N SER A 26 -8.55 -9.48 2.15
CA SER A 26 -7.50 -10.46 1.86
C SER A 26 -6.62 -10.01 0.69
N LEU A 27 -5.30 -10.18 0.83
CA LEU A 27 -4.34 -10.01 -0.27
C LEU A 27 -4.74 -10.84 -1.51
N ALA A 28 -5.23 -12.07 -1.32
CA ALA A 28 -5.60 -12.96 -2.42
C ALA A 28 -6.71 -12.36 -3.30
N SER A 29 -7.62 -11.58 -2.72
CA SER A 29 -8.68 -10.88 -3.47
C SER A 29 -8.21 -9.57 -4.12
N LEU A 30 -7.05 -9.03 -3.73
CA LEU A 30 -6.59 -7.70 -4.12
C LEU A 30 -5.39 -7.71 -5.07
N LEU A 31 -4.61 -8.79 -5.08
CA LEU A 31 -3.38 -8.88 -5.86
C LEU A 31 -3.64 -8.78 -7.38
N ASP A 32 -4.49 -9.63 -7.92
CA ASP A 32 -4.79 -9.61 -9.36
C ASP A 32 -5.45 -8.29 -9.79
N PRO A 33 -6.44 -7.72 -9.06
CA PRO A 33 -6.97 -6.40 -9.35
C PRO A 33 -5.91 -5.29 -9.38
N LEU A 34 -4.92 -5.31 -8.49
CA LEU A 34 -3.82 -4.35 -8.50
C LEU A 34 -2.93 -4.54 -9.73
N LEU A 35 -2.51 -5.77 -10.01
CA LEU A 35 -1.61 -6.08 -11.13
C LEU A 35 -2.24 -5.75 -12.49
N ASN A 36 -3.55 -5.88 -12.60
CA ASN A 36 -4.30 -5.50 -13.81
C ASN A 36 -4.45 -3.98 -13.99
N GLN A 37 -4.20 -3.19 -12.93
CA GLN A 37 -4.28 -1.72 -12.98
C GLN A 37 -2.93 -1.04 -13.24
N VAL A 38 -1.83 -1.78 -13.25
CA VAL A 38 -0.47 -1.26 -13.51
C VAL A 38 0.00 -1.64 -14.91
N SER A 39 1.01 -0.94 -15.42
CA SER A 39 1.61 -1.29 -16.71
C SER A 39 2.33 -2.65 -16.62
N GLU A 40 2.41 -3.39 -17.73
CA GLU A 40 3.12 -4.69 -17.76
C GLU A 40 4.56 -4.59 -17.24
N LYS A 41 5.26 -3.50 -17.58
CA LYS A 41 6.64 -3.23 -17.14
C LYS A 41 6.73 -3.07 -15.62
N ASP A 42 5.68 -2.55 -14.99
CA ASP A 42 5.66 -2.24 -13.57
C ASP A 42 5.07 -3.37 -12.71
N LYS A 43 4.51 -4.44 -13.30
CA LYS A 43 3.90 -5.54 -12.54
C LYS A 43 4.87 -6.18 -11.54
N GLY A 44 6.09 -6.47 -11.97
CA GLY A 44 7.12 -7.03 -11.08
C GLY A 44 7.46 -6.08 -9.94
N PHE A 45 7.56 -4.78 -10.23
CA PHE A 45 7.80 -3.75 -9.22
C PHE A 45 6.64 -3.62 -8.23
N ALA A 46 5.39 -3.57 -8.72
CA ALA A 46 4.20 -3.47 -7.90
C ALA A 46 4.03 -4.69 -6.98
N HIS A 47 4.24 -5.90 -7.53
CA HIS A 47 4.18 -7.16 -6.80
C HIS A 47 5.16 -7.15 -5.63
N GLU A 48 6.43 -6.82 -5.89
CA GLU A 48 7.44 -6.90 -4.83
C GLU A 48 7.38 -5.73 -3.86
N LEU A 49 6.95 -4.53 -4.31
CA LEU A 49 6.68 -3.44 -3.38
C LEU A 49 5.54 -3.83 -2.42
N LEU A 50 4.46 -4.45 -2.91
CA LEU A 50 3.34 -4.89 -2.08
C LEU A 50 3.76 -5.99 -1.11
N LEU A 51 4.27 -7.12 -1.62
CA LEU A 51 4.63 -8.27 -0.79
C LEU A 51 5.81 -7.99 0.13
N GLY A 52 6.81 -7.25 -0.35
CA GLY A 52 7.96 -6.82 0.44
C GLY A 52 7.52 -5.93 1.61
N THR A 53 6.61 -5.00 1.37
CA THR A 53 6.05 -4.15 2.44
C THR A 53 5.27 -4.97 3.47
N LEU A 54 4.40 -5.87 3.04
CA LEU A 54 3.64 -6.74 3.95
C LEU A 54 4.56 -7.64 4.79
N ARG A 55 5.58 -8.22 4.17
CA ARG A 55 6.57 -9.06 4.86
C ARG A 55 7.37 -8.28 5.90
N GLN A 56 7.71 -7.03 5.59
CA GLN A 56 8.53 -6.17 6.45
C GLN A 56 7.69 -5.21 7.31
N TRP A 57 6.37 -5.42 7.39
CA TRP A 57 5.44 -4.47 8.00
C TRP A 57 5.87 -4.02 9.40
N TRP A 58 6.24 -4.96 10.26
CA TRP A 58 6.65 -4.66 11.64
C TRP A 58 7.97 -3.87 11.71
N ALA A 59 8.95 -4.21 10.88
CA ALA A 59 10.21 -3.49 10.82
C ALA A 59 10.00 -2.05 10.31
N LEU A 60 9.17 -1.88 9.28
CA LEU A 60 8.81 -0.58 8.73
C LEU A 60 8.05 0.28 9.74
N ALA A 61 7.11 -0.29 10.48
CA ALA A 61 6.37 0.42 11.53
C ALA A 61 7.31 0.94 12.63
N ARG A 62 8.21 0.07 13.14
CA ARG A 62 9.20 0.44 14.16
C ARG A 62 10.17 1.53 13.69
N ILE A 63 10.64 1.43 12.44
CA ILE A 63 11.48 2.49 11.86
C ILE A 63 10.68 3.79 11.74
N GLY A 64 9.43 3.71 11.28
CA GLY A 64 8.52 4.85 11.19
C GLY A 64 8.33 5.55 12.54
N GLU A 65 8.04 4.80 13.59
CA GLU A 65 7.91 5.32 14.96
C GLU A 65 9.18 6.03 15.43
N SER A 66 10.36 5.48 15.14
CA SER A 66 11.64 6.10 15.51
C SER A 66 11.94 7.41 14.78
N LEU A 67 11.29 7.64 13.64
CA LEU A 67 11.46 8.86 12.83
C LEU A 67 10.45 9.95 13.19
N LEU A 68 9.45 9.67 14.03
CA LEU A 68 8.48 10.65 14.49
C LEU A 68 9.09 11.50 15.62
N GLU A 69 9.35 12.78 15.34
CA GLU A 69 9.84 13.74 16.35
C GLU A 69 8.76 14.16 17.35
N HIS A 70 7.50 14.06 16.93
CA HIS A 70 6.32 14.40 17.71
C HIS A 70 5.29 13.27 17.63
N GLU A 71 4.58 13.02 18.72
CA GLU A 71 3.45 12.09 18.70
C GLU A 71 2.44 12.51 17.63
N VAL A 72 1.79 11.52 17.00
CA VAL A 72 0.71 11.77 16.05
C VAL A 72 -0.45 12.41 16.82
N THR A 73 -0.54 13.74 16.74
CA THR A 73 -1.55 14.54 17.44
C THR A 73 -2.92 14.47 16.75
N ASP A 74 -2.94 14.13 15.47
CA ASP A 74 -4.18 13.96 14.71
C ASP A 74 -4.69 12.52 14.83
N LYS A 75 -5.54 12.28 15.84
CA LYS A 75 -6.36 11.07 15.91
C LYS A 75 -7.51 11.25 14.91
N GLY A 76 -7.24 10.95 13.64
CA GLY A 76 -8.20 11.08 12.56
C GLY A 76 -9.61 10.65 12.99
N VAL A 77 -10.55 11.60 12.93
CA VAL A 77 -11.98 11.44 13.17
C VAL A 77 -12.64 10.62 12.08
#